data_AF-A0A1X0IFV0-F1
#
_entry.id   AF-A0A1X0IFV0-F1
#
_cell.length_a   1.000
_cell.length_b   1.000
_cell.length_c   1.000
_cell.angle_alpha   90.00
_cell.angle_beta   90.00
_cell.angle_gamma   90.00
#
_symmetry.space_group_name_H-M   'P 1'
#
loop_
_entity.id
_entity.type
_entity.pdbx_description
1 polymer ?
#
loop_
_entity_poly.entity_id
_entity_poly.type
_entity_poly.pdbx_seq_one_letter_code
_entity_poly.pdbx_strand_id
1 'polypeptide(L)' 'MSDNVLHDSPREFLSDAVSSGECDVQSVIPLDDGTYSCGCSCKDWVMTAESLQAGLELARKHTAETAAAKAVSARAGG' A
#
# COMPACT_ATOMS: atom_id res chain seq x y z
N MET A 1 -20.25 -7.38 37.92
CA MET A 1 -20.46 -6.07 37.26
C MET A 1 -19.53 -6.07 36.06
N SER A 2 -20.11 -6.22 34.87
CA SER A 2 -19.40 -6.37 33.60
C SER A 2 -18.96 -4.98 33.13
N ASP A 3 -17.74 -4.60 33.47
CA ASP A 3 -17.17 -3.29 33.13
C ASP A 3 -16.30 -3.39 31.86
N ASN A 4 -16.63 -2.53 30.89
CA ASN A 4 -15.86 -2.14 29.72
C ASN A 4 -15.32 -3.24 28.79
N VAL A 5 -16.19 -3.70 27.89
CA VAL A 5 -15.75 -4.02 26.53
C VAL A 5 -15.35 -2.69 25.89
N LEU A 6 -14.05 -2.45 25.85
CA LEU A 6 -13.42 -1.35 25.14
C LEU A 6 -13.84 -1.46 23.67
N HIS A 7 -14.92 -0.79 23.30
CA HIS A 7 -15.27 -0.53 21.91
C HIS A 7 -14.29 0.52 21.36
N ASP A 8 -13.04 0.11 21.23
CA ASP A 8 -12.05 0.85 20.46
C ASP A 8 -12.57 0.84 19.01
N SER A 9 -13.11 1.99 18.61
CA SER A 9 -13.81 2.11 17.34
C SER A 9 -12.78 1.88 16.23
N PRO A 10 -13.07 1.06 15.20
CA PRO A 10 -12.14 0.76 14.08
C PRO A 10 -11.62 1.97 13.28
N ARG A 11 -11.94 3.19 13.69
CA ARG A 11 -11.44 4.46 13.14
C ARG A 11 -10.01 4.77 13.56
N GLU A 12 -9.59 4.38 14.77
CA GLU A 12 -8.21 4.65 15.23
C GLU A 12 -7.20 3.78 14.47
N PHE A 13 -7.61 2.58 14.03
CA PHE A 13 -6.77 1.69 13.22
C PHE A 13 -6.59 2.16 11.77
N LEU A 14 -7.57 2.88 11.22
CA LEU A 14 -7.52 3.37 9.84
C LEU A 14 -6.71 4.66 9.69
N SER A 15 -6.43 5.37 10.79
CA SER A 15 -5.74 6.66 10.74
C SER A 15 -4.21 6.52 10.72
N ASP A 16 -3.68 5.41 11.24
CA ASP A 16 -2.23 5.13 11.27
C ASP A 16 -1.69 4.81 9.86
N ALA A 17 -2.46 4.07 9.08
CA ALA A 17 -2.22 3.75 7.67
C ALA A 17 -1.99 5.00 6.78
N VAL A 18 -2.67 6.11 7.05
CA VAL A 18 -2.66 7.26 6.12
C VAL A 18 -1.44 8.19 6.32
N SER A 19 -0.66 8.04 7.39
CA SER A 19 0.11 9.17 7.93
C SER A 19 1.61 9.26 7.58
N SER A 20 2.22 8.37 6.79
CA SER A 20 3.69 8.40 6.65
C SER A 20 4.28 8.35 5.24
N GLY A 21 3.51 8.65 4.20
CA GLY A 21 4.03 8.64 2.81
C GLY A 21 4.57 7.26 2.39
N GLU A 22 4.10 6.22 3.08
CA GLU A 22 4.48 4.83 2.93
C GLU A 22 3.64 4.25 1.79
N CYS A 23 4.10 3.16 1.16
CA CYS A 23 3.23 2.41 0.27
C CYS A 23 2.22 1.66 1.15
N ASP A 24 1.20 2.40 1.59
CA ASP A 24 0.27 1.96 2.62
C ASP A 24 -0.96 1.28 2.00
N VAL A 25 -1.32 1.72 0.79
CA VAL A 25 -2.45 1.16 0.05
C VAL A 25 -1.99 0.81 -1.36
N GLN A 26 -2.04 -0.48 -1.69
CA GLN A 26 -1.92 -0.97 -3.05
C GLN A 26 -3.25 -1.52 -3.54
N SER A 27 -3.51 -1.32 -4.82
CA SER A 27 -4.71 -1.81 -5.49
C SER A 27 -4.36 -2.45 -6.82
N VAL A 28 -5.07 -3.53 -7.16
CA VAL A 28 -5.06 -4.16 -8.48
C VAL A 28 -6.52 -4.32 -8.88
N ILE A 29 -6.96 -3.47 -9.82
CA ILE A 29 -8.37 -3.31 -10.18
C ILE A 29 -8.56 -3.79 -11.62
N PRO A 30 -9.47 -4.75 -11.89
CA PRO A 30 -9.76 -5.17 -13.26
C PRO A 30 -10.39 -4.03 -14.07
N LEU A 31 -9.99 -3.91 -15.33
CA LEU A 31 -10.54 -2.97 -16.30
C LEU A 31 -11.44 -3.70 -17.31
N ASP A 32 -12.34 -2.96 -17.96
CA ASP A 32 -13.30 -3.51 -18.93
C ASP A 32 -12.64 -4.15 -20.16
N ASP A 33 -11.41 -3.74 -20.49
CA ASP A 33 -10.61 -4.28 -21.60
C ASP A 33 -9.85 -5.58 -21.25
N GLY A 34 -10.05 -6.12 -20.05
CA GLY A 34 -9.44 -7.38 -19.60
C GLY A 34 -8.03 -7.21 -19.00
N THR A 35 -7.51 -5.98 -18.96
CA THR A 35 -6.29 -5.65 -18.23
C THR A 35 -6.58 -5.25 -16.78
N TYR A 36 -5.53 -4.95 -16.02
CA TYR A 36 -5.60 -4.59 -14.61
C TYR A 36 -4.86 -3.28 -14.35
N SER A 37 -5.52 -2.33 -13.72
CA SER A 37 -4.90 -1.11 -13.21
C SER A 37 -4.28 -1.37 -11.84
N CYS A 38 -2.97 -1.17 -11.74
CA CYS A 38 -2.21 -1.30 -10.50
C CYS A 38 -1.86 0.10 -9.99
N GLY A 39 -2.18 0.38 -8.73
CA GLY A 39 -1.88 1.67 -8.12
C GLY A 39 -1.29 1.53 -6.71
N CYS A 40 -0.38 2.42 -6.34
CA CYS A 40 0.02 2.63 -4.94
C CYS A 40 -0.25 4.09 -4.56
N SER A 41 -0.67 4.30 -3.31
CA SER A 41 -0.85 5.64 -2.73
C SER A 41 0.45 6.44 -2.63
N CYS A 42 1.61 5.79 -2.76
CA CYS A 42 2.89 6.47 -2.76
C CYS A 42 3.25 6.97 -4.17
N LYS A 43 3.73 8.22 -4.23
CA LYS A 43 4.34 8.83 -5.43
C LYS A 43 3.47 8.80 -6.70
N ASP A 44 2.14 8.76 -6.55
CA ASP A 44 1.18 8.68 -7.67
C ASP A 44 1.50 7.54 -8.66
N TRP A 45 1.98 6.40 -8.15
CA TRP A 45 2.36 5.28 -9.01
C TRP A 45 1.12 4.57 -9.56
N VAL A 46 1.02 4.52 -10.89
CA VAL A 46 -0.03 3.82 -11.63
C VAL A 46 0.59 3.07 -12.81
N MET A 47 0.22 1.79 -12.98
CA MET A 47 0.67 0.91 -14.07
C MET A 47 -0.50 0.06 -14.57
N THR A 48 -0.41 -0.44 -15.81
CA THR A 48 -1.37 -1.39 -16.38
C THR A 48 -0.70 -2.75 -16.57
N ALA A 49 -1.41 -3.82 -16.23
CA ALA A 49 -0.95 -5.19 -16.35
C ALA A 49 -1.92 -6.03 -17.21
N GLU A 50 -1.37 -6.92 -18.04
CA GLU A 50 -2.15 -7.82 -18.90
C GLU A 50 -2.91 -8.92 -18.14
N SER A 51 -2.55 -9.17 -16.88
CA SER A 51 -3.18 -10.17 -16.03
C SER A 51 -3.10 -9.81 -14.56
N LEU A 52 -3.97 -10.39 -13.74
CA LEU A 52 -3.97 -10.21 -12.29
C LEU A 52 -2.61 -10.58 -11.68
N GLN A 53 -2.01 -11.69 -12.14
CA GLN A 53 -0.74 -12.17 -11.63
C GLN A 53 0.39 -11.17 -11.95
N ALA A 54 0.45 -10.69 -13.19
CA ALA A 54 1.40 -9.65 -13.58
C ALA A 54 1.19 -8.37 -12.74
N GLY A 55 -0.05 -7.99 -12.46
CA GLY A 55 -0.37 -6.84 -11.61
C GLY A 55 0.11 -7.01 -10.15
N LEU A 56 -0.09 -8.20 -9.57
CA LEU A 56 0.41 -8.53 -8.23
C LEU A 56 1.93 -8.56 -8.16
N GLU A 57 2.61 -9.05 -9.20
CA GLU A 57 4.07 -9.03 -9.28
C GLU A 57 4.61 -7.60 -9.38
N LEU A 58 3.99 -6.75 -10.20
CA LEU A 58 4.32 -5.33 -10.30
C LEU A 58 4.14 -4.61 -8.95
N ALA A 59 3.01 -4.84 -8.28
CA ALA A 59 2.73 -4.26 -6.96
C ALA A 59 3.79 -4.70 -5.93
N ARG A 60 4.11 -6.00 -5.86
CA ARG A 60 5.14 -6.53 -4.95
C ARG A 60 6.52 -5.93 -5.21
N LYS A 61 6.93 -5.83 -6.48
CA LYS A 61 8.21 -5.25 -6.86
C LYS A 61 8.30 -3.79 -6.43
N HIS A 62 7.26 -3.01 -6.70
CA HIS A 62 7.18 -1.61 -6.31
C HIS A 62 7.30 -1.42 -4.79
N THR A 63 6.65 -2.29 -4.01
CA THR A 63 6.75 -2.29 -2.54
C THR A 63 8.16 -2.60 -2.07
N ALA A 64 8.82 -3.59 -2.67
CA ALA A 64 10.20 -3.94 -2.34
C ALA A 64 11.18 -2.80 -2.66
N GLU A 65 11.03 -2.14 -3.80
CA GLU A 65 11.86 -1.00 -4.20
C GLU A 65 11.67 0.20 -3.26
N THR A 66 10.43 0.49 -2.89
CA THR A 66 10.11 1.60 -1.98
C THR A 66 10.62 1.33 -0.56
N ALA A 67 10.49 0.10 -0.07
CA ALA A 67 11.06 -0.32 1.22
C ALA A 67 12.59 -0.28 1.22
N ALA A 68 13.24 -0.71 0.14
CA ALA A 68 14.70 -0.67 0.01
C ALA A 68 15.22 0.77 -0.06
N ALA A 69 14.57 1.65 -0.82
CA ALA A 69 14.91 3.07 -0.88
C ALA A 69 14.80 3.72 0.52
N LYS A 70 13.79 3.36 1.30
CA LYS A 70 13.61 3.82 2.70
C LYS A 70 14.79 3.41 3.58
N ALA A 71 15.24 2.15 3.49
CA ALA A 71 16.36 1.64 4.27
C ALA A 71 17.70 2.33 3.96
N VAL A 72 17.90 2.73 2.69
CA VAL A 72 19.09 3.49 2.28
C VAL A 72 19.05 4.92 2.81
N SER A 73 17.92 5.63 2.67
CA SER A 73 17.79 7.02 3.16
C SER A 73 17.90 7.11 4.69
N ALA A 74 17.37 6.14 5.44
CA ALA A 74 17.49 6.11 6.90
C ALA A 74 18.94 5.96 7.40
N ARG A 75 19.84 5.41 6.58
CA ARG A 75 21.25 5.21 6.93
C ARG A 75 22.16 6.40 6.59
N ALA A 76 21.70 7.31 5.74
CA ALA A 76 22.50 8.44 5.24
C ALA A 76 22.38 9.72 6.10
N GLY A 77 21.49 9.74 7.10
CA GLY A 77 21.20 10.90 7.95
C GLY A 77 21.66 10.79 9.41
N GLY A 78 22.62 9.91 9.71
CA GLY A 78 23.17 9.69 11.06
C GLY A 78 24.54 10.33 11.25
#